data_AF-A0A1M5JB95-F1
#
_entry.id   AF-A0A1M5JB95-F1
#
_cell.length_a   1.000
_cell.length_b   1.000
_cell.length_c   1.000
_cell.angle_alpha   90.00
_cell.angle_beta   90.00
_cell.angle_gamma   90.00
#
_symmetry.space_group_name_H-M   'P 1'
#
loop_
_entity.id
_entity.type
_entity.pdbx_description
1 polymer ?
#
loop_
_entity_poly.entity_id
_entity_poly.type
_entity_poly.pdbx_seq_one_letter_code
_entity_poly.pdbx_strand_id
1 'polypeptide(L)'
;MDLKKIYIFLLALSVNSLHSQESRRQPLPTSTPYMDKLMKQDYFSRKYSFLDDNYKVRMGTADFEKYRKKYNFPASATSKDSLALALMAEFNNWDQARIAEMRLSYSWVRLGYHLLLSESETIELAKTFKISHPWLLKESISKGTAPLAQKAAADLRKRLKKLEPDLDFSMMAADELMRKALEINPVRKQKFLQEGKHKH
;
A
#
# COMPACT_ATOMS: atom_id res chain seq x y z
N MET A 1 -45.92 -19.93 -17.06
CA MET A 1 -45.01 -19.08 -16.25
C MET A 1 -45.28 -17.64 -16.63
N ASP A 2 -45.67 -16.79 -15.68
CA ASP A 2 -46.23 -15.47 -15.94
C ASP A 2 -45.11 -14.44 -16.23
N LEU A 3 -45.05 -13.95 -17.47
CA LEU A 3 -44.06 -12.99 -17.97
C LEU A 3 -44.02 -11.70 -17.14
N LYS A 4 -45.13 -11.30 -16.50
CA LYS A 4 -45.16 -10.11 -15.63
C LYS A 4 -44.35 -10.31 -14.35
N LYS A 5 -44.29 -11.53 -13.81
CA LYS A 5 -43.51 -11.84 -12.60
C LYS A 5 -42.01 -11.83 -12.86
N ILE A 6 -41.58 -12.20 -14.07
CA ILE A 6 -40.17 -12.19 -14.48
C ILE A 6 -39.66 -10.75 -14.61
N TYR A 7 -40.46 -9.85 -15.20
CA TYR A 7 -40.07 -8.44 -15.36
C TYR A 7 -39.91 -7.72 -14.02
N ILE A 8 -40.81 -7.95 -13.06
CA ILE A 8 -40.72 -7.35 -11.72
C ILE A 8 -39.46 -7.83 -10.99
N PHE A 9 -39.11 -9.12 -11.15
CA PHE A 9 -37.91 -9.69 -10.53
C PHE A 9 -36.61 -9.12 -11.13
N LEU A 10 -36.55 -8.93 -12.45
CA LEU A 10 -35.39 -8.31 -13.12
C LEU A 10 -35.23 -6.83 -12.75
N LEU A 11 -36.33 -6.10 -12.59
CA LEU A 11 -36.28 -4.69 -12.16
C LEU A 11 -35.78 -4.56 -10.71
N ALA A 12 -36.21 -5.45 -9.81
CA ALA A 12 -35.71 -5.49 -8.43
C ALA A 12 -34.21 -5.84 -8.33
N LEU A 13 -33.68 -6.67 -9.25
CA LEU A 13 -32.24 -6.96 -9.34
C LEU A 13 -31.43 -5.74 -9.82
N SER A 14 -31.96 -4.95 -10.76
CA SER A 14 -31.27 -3.74 -11.23
C SER A 14 -31.17 -2.64 -10.17
N VAL A 15 -32.20 -2.45 -9.33
CA VAL A 15 -32.21 -1.41 -8.29
C VAL A 15 -31.23 -1.73 -7.15
N ASN A 16 -31.10 -3.01 -6.77
CA ASN A 16 -30.09 -3.44 -5.79
C ASN A 16 -28.66 -3.26 -6.31
N SER A 17 -28.43 -3.39 -7.62
CA SER A 17 -27.11 -3.20 -8.21
C SER A 17 -26.65 -1.73 -8.22
N LEU A 18 -27.57 -0.77 -8.39
CA LEU A 18 -27.23 0.66 -8.32
C LEU A 18 -26.89 1.10 -6.88
N HIS A 19 -27.65 0.64 -5.88
CA HIS A 19 -27.40 0.98 -4.47
C HIS A 19 -26.05 0.44 -3.95
N SER A 20 -25.60 -0.70 -4.48
CA SER A 20 -24.29 -1.28 -4.18
C SER A 20 -23.11 -0.49 -4.78
N GLN A 21 -23.32 0.27 -5.85
CA GLN A 21 -22.28 1.11 -6.43
C GLN A 21 -22.19 2.50 -5.79
N GLU A 22 -23.32 3.06 -5.34
CA GLU A 22 -23.35 4.37 -4.66
C GLU A 22 -22.68 4.34 -3.29
N SER A 23 -22.80 3.23 -2.55
CA SER A 23 -22.10 3.01 -1.28
C SER A 23 -20.57 2.93 -1.41
N ARG A 24 -20.02 2.72 -2.62
CA ARG A 24 -18.56 2.74 -2.87
C ARG A 24 -18.00 4.14 -3.19
N ARG A 25 -18.85 5.16 -3.32
CA ARG A 25 -18.46 6.56 -3.56
C ARG A 25 -18.53 7.42 -2.31
N GLN A 26 -18.69 6.84 -1.12
CA GLN A 26 -18.50 7.63 0.08
C GLN A 26 -17.05 8.13 0.13
N PRO A 27 -16.81 9.45 0.29
CA PRO A 27 -15.47 9.94 0.54
C PRO A 27 -14.91 9.19 1.74
N LEU A 28 -13.64 8.75 1.63
CA LEU A 28 -12.95 8.11 2.75
C LEU A 28 -13.18 8.97 4.00
N PRO A 29 -13.57 8.38 5.15
CA PRO A 29 -13.78 9.14 6.36
C PRO A 29 -12.54 10.00 6.62
N THR A 30 -12.77 11.29 6.87
CA THR A 30 -11.70 12.21 7.24
C THR A 30 -10.92 11.61 8.41
N SER A 31 -9.59 11.63 8.31
CA SER A 31 -8.70 11.04 9.31
C SER A 31 -9.09 11.52 10.70
N THR A 32 -9.35 10.60 11.63
CA THR A 32 -9.62 10.97 13.03
C THR A 32 -8.30 11.43 13.69
N PRO A 33 -8.34 12.30 14.71
CA PRO A 33 -7.13 12.69 15.46
C PRO A 33 -6.33 11.49 15.98
N TYR A 34 -7.03 10.39 16.28
CA TYR A 34 -6.43 9.11 16.62
C TYR A 34 -5.58 8.52 15.48
N MET A 35 -6.12 8.45 14.25
CA MET A 35 -5.39 7.95 13.09
C MET A 35 -4.22 8.85 12.69
N ASP A 36 -4.39 10.17 12.79
CA ASP A 36 -3.30 11.13 12.55
C ASP A 36 -2.12 10.90 13.49
N LYS A 37 -2.40 10.61 14.76
CA LYS A 37 -1.36 10.29 15.75
C LYS A 37 -0.57 9.05 15.33
N LEU A 38 -1.25 7.98 14.93
CA LEU A 38 -0.58 6.75 14.48
C LEU A 38 0.22 6.98 13.20
N MET A 39 -0.32 7.73 12.25
CA MET A 39 0.35 8.03 10.98
C MET A 39 1.61 8.90 11.16
N LYS A 40 1.68 9.73 12.20
CA LYS A 40 2.86 10.56 12.50
C LYS A 40 3.95 9.83 13.29
N GLN A 41 3.69 8.60 13.75
CA GLN A 41 4.67 7.86 14.52
C GLN A 41 5.87 7.41 13.69
N ASP A 42 7.06 7.48 14.30
CA ASP A 42 8.28 6.90 13.75
C ASP A 42 8.36 5.41 14.10
N TYR A 43 8.29 4.59 13.06
CA TYR A 43 8.41 3.13 13.16
C TYR A 43 9.82 2.64 12.81
N PHE A 44 10.68 3.48 12.26
CA PHE A 44 11.98 3.06 11.74
C PHE A 44 13.09 3.16 12.79
N SER A 45 12.99 4.09 13.74
CA SER A 45 13.94 4.24 14.86
C SER A 45 13.63 3.34 16.06
N ARG A 46 12.48 2.65 16.06
CA ARG A 46 12.07 1.79 17.18
C ARG A 46 12.87 0.49 17.20
N LYS A 47 13.28 0.08 18.40
CA LYS A 47 13.75 -1.28 18.66
C LYS A 47 12.54 -2.19 18.91
N TYR A 48 12.45 -3.26 18.13
CA TYR A 48 11.39 -4.26 18.24
C TYR A 48 11.93 -5.50 18.96
N SER A 49 11.12 -6.11 19.82
CA SER A 49 11.46 -7.33 20.55
C SER A 49 11.42 -8.55 19.62
N PHE A 50 10.52 -8.54 18.65
CA PHE A 50 10.27 -9.67 17.75
C PHE A 50 10.74 -9.47 16.31
N LEU A 51 11.38 -8.33 16.00
CA LEU A 51 11.96 -8.07 14.68
C LEU A 51 13.46 -7.80 14.80
N ASP A 52 14.18 -8.04 13.72
CA ASP A 52 15.58 -7.63 13.62
C ASP A 52 15.79 -6.26 12.99
N ASP A 53 17.05 -5.87 12.84
CA ASP A 53 17.43 -4.56 12.26
C ASP A 53 16.97 -4.39 10.80
N ASN A 54 16.62 -5.48 10.11
CA ASN A 54 16.04 -5.48 8.76
C ASN A 54 14.53 -5.77 8.78
N TYR A 55 13.88 -5.63 9.94
CA TYR A 55 12.47 -5.88 10.19
C TYR A 55 12.00 -7.30 9.86
N LYS A 56 12.92 -8.28 9.82
CA LYS A 56 12.57 -9.70 9.67
C LYS A 56 12.10 -10.26 11.00
N VAL A 57 11.05 -11.08 10.96
CA VAL A 57 10.47 -11.68 12.16
C VAL A 57 11.46 -12.67 12.80
N ARG A 58 11.75 -12.48 14.09
CA ARG A 58 12.56 -13.36 14.95
C ARG A 58 11.76 -13.97 16.11
N MET A 59 10.43 -13.90 16.05
CA MET A 59 9.54 -14.47 17.05
C MET A 59 9.70 -16.00 17.13
N GLY A 60 10.01 -16.50 18.33
CA GLY A 60 10.09 -17.94 18.59
C GLY A 60 8.71 -18.62 18.54
N THR A 61 8.68 -19.93 18.27
CA THR A 61 7.44 -20.71 18.12
C THR A 61 6.52 -20.61 19.34
N ALA A 62 7.08 -20.60 20.56
CA ALA A 62 6.31 -20.50 21.79
C ALA A 62 5.57 -19.15 21.90
N ASP A 63 6.27 -18.04 21.64
CA ASP A 63 5.65 -16.71 21.62
C ASP A 63 4.66 -16.56 20.48
N PHE A 64 4.99 -17.11 19.30
CA PHE A 64 4.09 -17.14 18.16
C PHE A 64 2.75 -17.79 18.51
N GLU A 65 2.76 -19.01 19.04
CA GLU A 65 1.52 -19.70 19.41
C GLU A 65 0.75 -18.98 20.52
N LYS A 66 1.46 -18.40 21.49
CA LYS A 66 0.88 -17.59 22.56
C LYS A 66 0.12 -16.39 21.99
N TYR A 67 0.76 -15.57 21.16
CA TYR A 67 0.15 -14.37 20.60
C TYR A 67 -0.88 -14.69 19.52
N ARG A 68 -0.67 -15.75 18.72
CA ARG A 68 -1.63 -16.24 17.73
C ARG A 68 -2.97 -16.56 18.40
N LYS A 69 -2.94 -17.30 19.51
CA LYS A 69 -4.14 -17.59 20.32
C LYS A 69 -4.71 -16.33 20.96
N LYS A 70 -3.88 -15.48 21.57
CA LYS A 70 -4.32 -14.24 22.23
C LYS A 70 -5.10 -13.31 21.29
N TYR A 71 -4.66 -13.19 20.05
CA TYR A 71 -5.24 -12.26 19.06
C TYR A 71 -6.12 -12.96 18.00
N ASN A 72 -6.46 -14.24 18.21
CA ASN A 72 -7.31 -15.03 17.30
C ASN A 72 -6.81 -15.05 15.84
N PHE A 73 -5.49 -15.13 15.62
CA PHE A 73 -4.94 -15.27 14.27
C PHE A 73 -5.25 -16.67 13.70
N PRO A 74 -5.41 -16.81 12.37
CA PRO A 74 -5.66 -18.10 11.72
C PRO A 74 -4.62 -19.15 12.08
N ALA A 75 -5.05 -20.40 12.25
CA ALA A 75 -4.15 -21.52 12.53
C ALA A 75 -3.17 -21.81 11.37
N SER A 76 -3.50 -21.39 10.15
CA SER A 76 -2.64 -21.47 8.97
C SER A 76 -1.54 -20.41 8.93
N ALA A 77 -1.55 -19.42 9.84
CA ALA A 77 -0.50 -18.41 9.90
C ALA A 77 0.82 -19.04 10.35
N THR A 78 1.93 -18.68 9.71
CA THR A 78 3.26 -19.17 10.09
C THR A 78 4.07 -18.05 10.75
N SER A 79 5.02 -18.43 11.61
CA SER A 79 5.91 -17.48 12.30
C SER A 79 6.83 -16.72 11.36
N LYS A 80 7.18 -17.30 10.21
CA LYS A 80 8.03 -16.66 9.20
C LYS A 80 7.31 -15.57 8.42
N ASP A 81 5.98 -15.66 8.30
CA ASP A 81 5.20 -14.78 7.42
C ASP A 81 4.36 -13.74 8.19
N SER A 82 4.30 -13.81 9.52
CA SER A 82 3.36 -13.01 10.30
C SER A 82 4.00 -11.75 10.90
N LEU A 83 4.55 -10.87 10.06
CA LEU A 83 4.95 -9.51 10.48
C LEU A 83 3.79 -8.81 11.22
N ALA A 84 2.56 -8.96 10.74
CA ALA A 84 1.35 -8.51 11.41
C ALA A 84 1.22 -9.00 12.85
N LEU A 85 1.45 -10.29 13.12
CA LEU A 85 1.33 -10.84 14.48
C LEU A 85 2.44 -10.32 15.40
N ALA A 86 3.67 -10.24 14.88
CA ALA A 86 4.80 -9.69 15.63
C ALA A 86 4.53 -8.24 16.03
N LEU A 87 4.06 -7.41 15.11
CA LEU A 87 3.69 -6.02 15.38
C LEU A 87 2.46 -5.91 16.28
N MET A 88 1.49 -6.81 16.16
CA MET A 88 0.33 -6.85 17.07
C MET A 88 0.76 -7.18 18.51
N ALA A 89 1.73 -8.09 18.69
CA ALA A 89 2.31 -8.38 20.00
C ALA A 89 3.07 -7.18 20.59
N GLU A 90 3.71 -6.37 19.73
CA GLU A 90 4.48 -5.17 20.11
C GLU A 90 3.63 -3.96 20.52
N PHE A 91 2.50 -3.76 19.82
CA PHE A 91 1.67 -2.58 19.99
C PHE A 91 0.40 -2.86 20.79
N ASN A 92 -0.06 -4.11 20.82
CA ASN A 92 -1.38 -4.49 21.31
C ASN A 92 -2.51 -3.62 20.70
N ASN A 93 -2.32 -3.21 19.43
CA ASN A 93 -3.20 -2.30 18.70
C ASN A 93 -3.18 -2.64 17.20
N TRP A 94 -4.34 -3.00 16.67
CA TRP A 94 -4.47 -3.47 15.27
C TRP A 94 -4.20 -2.38 14.24
N ASP A 95 -4.66 -1.15 14.47
CA ASP A 95 -4.42 -0.05 13.53
C ASP A 95 -2.95 0.32 13.45
N GLN A 96 -2.29 0.41 14.61
CA GLN A 96 -0.87 0.68 14.69
C GLN A 96 -0.03 -0.44 14.07
N ALA A 97 -0.38 -1.70 14.33
CA ALA A 97 0.28 -2.86 13.74
C ALA A 97 0.14 -2.87 12.22
N ARG A 98 -1.06 -2.62 11.70
CA ARG A 98 -1.32 -2.52 10.26
C ARG A 98 -0.54 -1.39 9.60
N ILE A 99 -0.52 -0.20 10.21
CA ILE A 99 0.25 0.95 9.69
C ILE A 99 1.74 0.61 9.67
N ALA A 100 2.28 0.08 10.76
CA ALA A 100 3.68 -0.32 10.84
C ALA A 100 4.00 -1.38 9.80
N GLU A 101 3.17 -2.41 9.65
CA GLU A 101 3.36 -3.48 8.68
C GLU A 101 3.44 -2.92 7.26
N MET A 102 2.50 -2.04 6.87
CA MET A 102 2.49 -1.41 5.55
C MET A 102 3.77 -0.59 5.27
N ARG A 103 4.36 0.00 6.31
CA ARG A 103 5.56 0.83 6.21
C ARG A 103 6.84 0.00 6.17
N LEU A 104 6.96 -0.97 7.06
CA LEU A 104 8.15 -1.80 7.23
C LEU A 104 8.27 -2.86 6.13
N SER A 105 7.16 -3.41 5.64
CA SER A 105 7.16 -4.37 4.51
C SER A 105 7.26 -3.71 3.13
N TYR A 106 7.32 -2.38 3.09
CA TYR A 106 7.35 -1.66 1.82
C TYR A 106 8.65 -1.97 1.08
N SER A 107 8.56 -2.36 -0.21
CA SER A 107 9.72 -2.81 -0.98
C SER A 107 10.18 -1.81 -2.04
N TRP A 108 11.44 -1.93 -2.46
CA TRP A 108 12.00 -1.13 -3.55
C TRP A 108 11.28 -1.37 -4.89
N VAL A 109 10.95 -2.64 -5.19
CA VAL A 109 10.12 -3.01 -6.35
C VAL A 109 8.79 -2.24 -6.33
N ARG A 110 8.11 -2.21 -5.18
CA ARG A 110 6.82 -1.51 -5.05
C ARG A 110 6.97 -0.01 -5.27
N LEU A 111 8.01 0.60 -4.71
CA LEU A 111 8.31 2.01 -4.94
C LEU A 111 8.64 2.31 -6.41
N GLY A 112 9.40 1.43 -7.08
CA GLY A 112 9.69 1.55 -8.50
C GLY A 112 8.42 1.63 -9.35
N TYR A 113 7.36 0.90 -8.96
CA TYR A 113 6.07 1.02 -9.65
C TYR A 113 5.45 2.42 -9.54
N HIS A 114 5.58 3.07 -8.38
CA HIS A 114 5.10 4.43 -8.14
C HIS A 114 5.95 5.51 -8.83
N LEU A 115 7.19 5.19 -9.21
CA LEU A 115 8.12 6.13 -9.83
C LEU A 115 8.34 5.88 -11.32
N LEU A 116 7.75 4.82 -11.87
CA LEU A 116 8.01 4.31 -13.22
C LEU A 116 9.51 4.04 -13.43
N LEU A 117 10.13 3.40 -12.44
CA LEU A 117 11.54 3.00 -12.42
C LEU A 117 11.67 1.51 -12.15
N SER A 118 12.77 0.92 -12.59
CA SER A 118 13.21 -0.39 -12.12
C SER A 118 13.63 -0.34 -10.65
N GLU A 119 13.79 -1.50 -10.02
CA GLU A 119 14.25 -1.60 -8.64
C GLU A 119 15.64 -0.99 -8.45
N SER A 120 16.58 -1.28 -9.37
CA SER A 120 17.94 -0.73 -9.32
C SER A 120 17.96 0.79 -9.46
N GLU A 121 17.23 1.35 -10.42
CA GLU A 121 17.10 2.81 -10.57
C GLU A 121 16.47 3.47 -9.35
N THR A 122 15.53 2.79 -8.69
CA THR A 122 14.89 3.28 -7.47
C THR A 122 15.89 3.30 -6.31
N ILE A 123 16.75 2.29 -6.19
CA ILE A 123 17.82 2.23 -5.19
C ILE A 123 18.87 3.32 -5.47
N GLU A 124 19.24 3.55 -6.73
CA GLU A 124 20.15 4.65 -7.09
C GLU A 124 19.57 6.02 -6.74
N LEU A 125 18.27 6.24 -6.98
CA LEU A 125 17.58 7.44 -6.53
C LEU A 125 17.64 7.56 -5.00
N ALA A 126 17.42 6.48 -4.26
CA ALA A 126 17.47 6.50 -2.80
C ALA A 126 18.82 6.95 -2.24
N LYS A 127 19.93 6.54 -2.88
CA LYS A 127 21.29 6.98 -2.53
C LYS A 127 21.44 8.49 -2.64
N THR A 128 20.85 9.12 -3.66
CA THR A 128 20.89 10.59 -3.80
C THR A 128 20.17 11.32 -2.65
N PHE A 129 19.15 10.70 -2.08
CA PHE A 129 18.43 11.22 -0.90
C PHE A 129 19.09 10.83 0.43
N LYS A 130 20.14 9.97 0.41
CA LYS A 130 20.73 9.35 1.60
C LYS A 130 19.70 8.58 2.43
N ILE A 131 18.75 7.93 1.76
CA ILE A 131 17.68 7.15 2.40
C ILE A 131 17.92 5.65 2.16
N SER A 132 17.87 4.87 3.24
CA SER A 132 18.08 3.41 3.20
C SER A 132 16.80 2.59 3.14
N HIS A 133 15.62 3.20 3.33
CA HIS A 133 14.33 2.49 3.35
C HIS A 133 13.35 3.05 2.31
N PRO A 134 12.70 2.20 1.49
CA PRO A 134 11.83 2.66 0.39
C PRO A 134 10.64 3.48 0.86
N TRP A 135 10.01 3.13 1.99
CA TRP A 135 8.90 3.93 2.52
C TRP A 135 9.30 5.38 2.84
N LEU A 136 10.49 5.58 3.42
CA LEU A 136 10.98 6.91 3.75
C LEU A 136 11.21 7.72 2.48
N LEU A 137 11.76 7.11 1.42
CA LEU A 137 11.92 7.78 0.13
C LEU A 137 10.57 8.17 -0.48
N LYS A 138 9.60 7.26 -0.45
CA LYS A 138 8.22 7.55 -0.88
C LYS A 138 7.67 8.76 -0.14
N GLU A 139 7.80 8.80 1.18
CA GLU A 139 7.28 9.89 1.99
C GLU A 139 7.98 11.23 1.67
N SER A 140 9.31 11.22 1.54
CA SER A 140 10.08 12.41 1.15
C SER A 140 9.65 12.97 -0.20
N ILE A 141 9.45 12.10 -1.20
CA ILE A 141 8.98 12.52 -2.53
C ILE A 141 7.53 13.03 -2.45
N SER A 142 6.64 12.29 -1.77
CA SER A 142 5.21 12.65 -1.66
C SER A 142 4.99 14.01 -1.01
N LYS A 143 5.81 14.36 0.00
CA LYS A 143 5.75 15.67 0.67
C LYS A 143 6.12 16.83 -0.27
N GLY A 144 6.99 16.60 -1.26
CA GLY A 144 7.29 17.56 -2.33
C GLY A 144 7.97 18.87 -1.90
N THR A 145 8.41 19.01 -0.64
CA THR A 145 8.96 20.26 -0.11
C THR A 145 10.44 20.46 -0.42
N ALA A 146 11.21 19.38 -0.51
CA ALA A 146 12.66 19.46 -0.75
C ALA A 146 12.99 19.58 -2.25
N PRO A 147 14.07 20.28 -2.65
CA PRO A 147 14.48 20.40 -4.05
C PRO A 147 14.67 19.06 -4.77
N LEU A 148 15.24 18.06 -4.10
CA LEU A 148 15.39 16.71 -4.65
C LEU A 148 14.03 16.02 -4.87
N ALA A 149 13.08 16.21 -3.96
CA ALA A 149 11.72 15.68 -4.10
C ALA A 149 10.98 16.32 -5.28
N GLN A 150 11.11 17.64 -5.44
CA GLN A 150 10.55 18.37 -6.57
C GLN A 150 11.14 17.91 -7.90
N LYS A 151 12.47 17.71 -7.95
CA LYS A 151 13.15 17.15 -9.12
C LYS A 151 12.63 15.75 -9.45
N ALA A 152 12.52 14.86 -8.45
CA ALA A 152 11.99 13.51 -8.64
C ALA A 152 10.54 13.53 -9.16
N ALA A 153 9.69 14.43 -8.66
CA ALA A 153 8.33 14.62 -9.14
C ALA A 153 8.28 15.17 -10.58
N ALA A 154 9.16 16.11 -10.93
CA ALA A 154 9.27 16.62 -12.30
C ALA A 154 9.71 15.54 -13.30
N ASP A 155 10.66 14.69 -12.91
CA ASP A 155 11.10 13.57 -13.74
C ASP A 155 10.01 12.50 -13.87
N LEU A 156 9.24 12.24 -12.80
CA LEU A 156 8.07 11.36 -12.85
C LEU A 156 7.02 11.90 -13.82
N ARG A 157 6.75 13.21 -13.78
CA ARG A 157 5.82 13.88 -14.70
C ARG A 157 6.22 13.68 -16.16
N LYS A 158 7.52 13.82 -16.47
CA LYS A 158 8.05 13.54 -17.82
C LYS A 158 7.83 12.08 -18.24
N ARG A 159 8.08 11.12 -17.35
CA ARG A 159 7.83 9.69 -17.61
C ARG A 159 6.34 9.40 -17.85
N LEU A 160 5.45 9.99 -17.04
CA LEU A 160 4.00 9.88 -17.21
C LEU A 160 3.55 10.45 -18.57
N LYS A 161 4.05 11.63 -18.97
CA LYS A 161 3.69 12.26 -20.25
C LYS A 161 4.12 11.43 -21.47
N LYS A 162 5.18 10.63 -21.35
CA LYS A 162 5.58 9.67 -22.41
C LYS A 162 4.61 8.50 -22.54
N LEU A 163 3.99 8.07 -21.44
CA LEU A 163 3.02 6.97 -21.44
C LEU A 163 1.60 7.42 -21.79
N GLU A 164 1.23 8.63 -21.38
CA GLU A 164 -0.10 9.21 -21.55
C GLU A 164 0.03 10.66 -22.08
N PRO A 165 0.30 10.84 -23.39
CA PRO A 165 0.57 12.16 -23.97
C PRO A 165 -0.59 13.13 -23.89
N ASP A 166 -1.83 12.64 -23.83
CA ASP A 166 -3.04 13.47 -23.87
C ASP A 166 -3.46 13.99 -22.49
N LEU A 167 -2.95 13.39 -21.41
CA LEU A 167 -3.28 13.81 -20.05
C LEU A 167 -2.41 15.00 -19.62
N ASP A 168 -3.03 15.98 -18.96
CA ASP A 168 -2.31 17.05 -18.28
C ASP A 168 -1.95 16.63 -16.85
N PHE A 169 -0.67 16.78 -16.53
CA PHE A 169 -0.07 16.45 -15.24
C PHE A 169 0.51 17.68 -14.53
N SER A 170 0.39 18.87 -15.13
CA SER A 170 1.03 20.11 -14.69
C SER A 170 0.66 20.48 -13.24
N MET A 171 -0.63 20.34 -12.91
CA MET A 171 -1.21 20.71 -11.62
C MET A 171 -1.19 19.58 -10.58
N MET A 172 -0.77 18.36 -10.94
CA MET A 172 -0.78 17.23 -10.01
C MET A 172 0.34 17.33 -8.99
N ALA A 173 -0.02 17.10 -7.72
CA ALA A 173 0.93 16.97 -6.62
C ALA A 173 1.75 15.68 -6.74
N ALA A 174 2.88 15.61 -6.02
CA ALA A 174 3.80 14.47 -6.13
C ALA A 174 3.15 13.13 -5.76
N ASP A 175 2.30 13.12 -4.74
CA ASP A 175 1.57 11.92 -4.31
C ASP A 175 0.51 11.48 -5.34
N GLU A 176 -0.16 12.44 -5.99
CA GLU A 176 -1.10 12.20 -7.09
C GLU A 176 -0.39 11.61 -8.32
N LEU A 177 0.77 12.17 -8.69
CA LEU A 177 1.62 11.62 -9.75
C LEU A 177 2.03 10.18 -9.44
N MET A 178 2.47 9.90 -8.21
CA MET A 178 2.85 8.54 -7.79
C MET A 178 1.67 7.56 -7.78
N ARG A 179 0.46 8.04 -7.47
CA ARG A 179 -0.77 7.23 -7.55
C ARG A 179 -1.11 6.91 -9.00
N LYS A 180 -1.05 7.91 -9.88
CA LYS A 180 -1.31 7.72 -11.31
C LYS A 180 -0.27 6.79 -11.95
N ALA A 181 1.00 6.94 -11.60
CA ALA A 181 2.06 6.05 -12.03
C ALA A 181 1.79 4.59 -11.67
N LEU A 182 1.36 4.31 -10.43
CA LEU A 182 1.01 2.95 -10.01
C LEU A 182 -0.16 2.36 -10.83
N GLU A 183 -1.16 3.17 -11.14
CA GLU A 183 -2.34 2.79 -11.92
C GLU A 183 -1.95 2.35 -13.33
N ILE A 184 -1.08 3.11 -13.99
CA ILE A 184 -0.73 2.88 -15.41
C ILE A 184 0.52 2.03 -15.62
N ASN A 185 1.29 1.72 -14.56
CA ASN A 185 2.58 1.02 -14.67
C ASN A 185 2.46 -0.30 -15.46
N PRO A 186 3.11 -0.42 -16.64
CA PRO A 186 2.95 -1.59 -17.52
C PRO A 186 3.58 -2.86 -16.92
N VAL A 187 4.73 -2.74 -16.25
CA VAL A 187 5.43 -3.86 -15.61
C VAL A 187 4.56 -4.47 -14.51
N ARG A 188 3.92 -3.63 -13.69
CA ARG A 188 2.98 -4.07 -12.66
C ARG A 188 1.77 -4.78 -13.27
N LYS A 189 1.16 -4.21 -14.32
CA LYS A 189 0.01 -4.81 -15.01
C LYS A 189 0.37 -6.19 -15.57
N GLN A 190 1.55 -6.33 -16.18
CA GLN A 190 2.00 -7.59 -16.75
C GLN A 190 2.23 -8.67 -15.68
N LYS A 191 2.89 -8.33 -14.56
CA LYS A 191 3.07 -9.27 -13.43
C LYS A 191 1.74 -9.73 -12.84
N PHE A 192 0.80 -8.81 -12.66
CA PHE A 192 -0.53 -9.15 -12.15
C PHE A 192 -1.27 -10.15 -13.06
N LEU A 193 -1.14 -9.99 -14.39
CA LEU A 193 -1.71 -10.93 -15.36
C LEU A 193 -1.02 -12.30 -15.34
N GLN A 194 0.29 -12.35 -15.10
CA GLN A 194 1.03 -13.62 -15.00
C GLN A 194 0.66 -14.38 -13.72
N GLU A 195 0.63 -13.70 -12.58
CA GLU A 195 0.28 -14.31 -11.28
C GLU A 195 -1.18 -14.77 -11.21
N GLY A 196 -2.11 -14.05 -11.87
CA GLY A 196 -3.51 -14.44 -11.96
C GLY A 196 -3.76 -15.71 -12.80
N LYS A 197 -2.89 -16.00 -13.78
CA LYS A 197 -3.01 -17.19 -14.64
C LYS A 197 -2.58 -18.50 -13.97
N HIS A 198 -1.82 -18.43 -12.86
CA HIS A 198 -1.36 -19.61 -12.13
C HIS A 198 -2.28 -20.03 -10.96
N LYS A 199 -3.49 -19.47 -10.88
CA LYS A 199 -4.49 -19.76 -9.82
C LYS A 199 -5.74 -20.50 -10.31
N HIS A 200 -5.67 -21.18 -11.46
CA HIS A 200 -6.75 -22.03 -11.97
C HIS A 200 -6.26 -23.46 -12.20
#